data_AF-A0A7Z9RYE9-F1
#
_entry.id   AF-A0A7Z9RYE9-F1
#
_cell.length_a   1.000
_cell.length_b   1.000
_cell.length_c   1.000
_cell.angle_alpha   90.00
_cell.angle_beta   90.00
_cell.angle_gamma   90.00
#
_symmetry.space_group_name_H-M   'P 1'
#
loop_
_entity.id
_entity.type
_entity.pdbx_description
1 polymer ?
#
loop_
_entity_poly.entity_id
_entity_poly.type
_entity_poly.pdbx_seq_one_letter_code
_entity_poly.pdbx_strand_id
1 'polypeptide(L)'
;MNRGSALRLARVAAEEAHRATAGLKKPGFPKLFYLSYQIRDLDIFEVEARYGSLYRNESNRRRNCLADTHVGSHRRDQIADGGLFDNSDEDESHG
;
A
#
# COMPACT_ATOMS: atom_id res chain seq x y z
N MET A 1 -7.68 -7.05 -15.15
CA MET A 1 -8.08 -5.62 -15.11
C MET A 1 -7.92 -4.93 -16.47
N ASN A 2 -8.83 -4.03 -16.88
CA ASN A 2 -8.61 -3.18 -18.06
C ASN A 2 -7.84 -1.88 -17.71
N ARG A 3 -7.17 -1.27 -18.70
CA ARG A 3 -6.32 -0.08 -18.50
C ARG A 3 -7.09 1.12 -17.90
N GLY A 4 -8.32 1.37 -18.36
CA GLY A 4 -9.11 2.49 -17.87
C GLY A 4 -9.44 2.37 -16.38
N SER A 5 -9.81 1.17 -15.92
CA SER A 5 -10.03 0.89 -14.52
C SER A 5 -8.75 0.95 -13.70
N ALA A 6 -7.62 0.49 -14.24
CA ALA A 6 -6.31 0.60 -13.59
C ALA A 6 -5.93 2.08 -13.34
N LEU A 7 -6.07 2.93 -14.35
CA LEU A 7 -5.77 4.36 -14.23
C LEU A 7 -6.71 5.07 -13.24
N ARG A 8 -8.00 4.71 -13.23
CA ARG A 8 -8.95 5.23 -12.24
C ARG A 8 -8.56 4.84 -10.82
N LEU A 9 -8.21 3.57 -10.59
CA LEU A 9 -7.77 3.10 -9.27
C LEU A 9 -6.47 3.76 -8.83
N ALA A 10 -5.50 3.92 -9.73
CA ALA A 10 -4.26 4.63 -9.44
C ALA A 10 -4.52 6.09 -9.05
N ARG A 11 -5.41 6.77 -9.77
CA ARG A 11 -5.82 8.13 -9.45
C ARG A 11 -6.48 8.23 -8.07
N VAL A 12 -7.45 7.38 -7.78
CA VAL A 12 -8.15 7.36 -6.47
C VAL A 12 -7.17 7.05 -5.35
N ALA A 13 -6.25 6.09 -5.54
CA ALA A 13 -5.22 5.76 -4.56
C ALA A 13 -4.26 6.94 -4.32
N ALA A 14 -3.91 7.71 -5.36
CA ALA A 14 -3.09 8.91 -5.22
C ALA A 14 -3.82 10.02 -4.46
N GLU A 15 -5.09 10.28 -4.79
CA GLU A 15 -5.94 11.25 -4.07
C GLU A 15 -6.09 10.88 -2.59
N GLU A 16 -6.30 9.58 -2.31
CA GLU A 16 -6.38 9.06 -0.95
C GLU A 16 -5.04 9.16 -0.21
N ALA A 17 -3.91 8.85 -0.85
CA ALA A 17 -2.59 9.03 -0.26
C ALA A 17 -2.36 10.49 0.13
N HIS A 18 -2.69 11.43 -0.76
CA HIS A 18 -2.59 12.86 -0.43
C HIS A 18 -3.49 13.26 0.75
N ARG A 19 -4.75 12.80 0.76
CA ARG A 19 -5.69 13.06 1.85
C ARG A 19 -5.18 12.52 3.19
N ALA A 20 -4.77 11.26 3.20
CA ALA A 20 -4.32 10.56 4.39
C ALA A 20 -3.01 11.13 4.93
N THR A 21 -2.04 11.47 4.07
CA THR A 21 -0.79 12.13 4.48
C THR A 21 -1.05 13.48 5.15
N ALA A 22 -2.03 14.25 4.66
CA ALA A 22 -2.39 15.52 5.28
C ALA A 22 -3.16 15.36 6.61
N GLY A 23 -4.01 14.34 6.70
CA GLY A 23 -4.95 14.16 7.81
C GLY A 23 -4.50 13.23 8.94
N LEU A 24 -3.55 12.32 8.69
CA LEU A 24 -3.04 11.38 9.70
C LEU A 24 -2.03 12.07 10.61
N LYS A 25 -2.54 12.85 11.56
CA LYS A 25 -1.77 13.46 12.64
C LYS A 25 -2.37 13.05 13.97
N LYS A 26 -1.52 12.62 14.91
CA LYS A 26 -1.92 12.28 16.27
C LYS A 26 -0.86 12.78 17.25
N PRO A 27 -1.19 13.73 18.14
CA PRO A 27 -0.26 14.21 19.16
C PRO A 27 0.34 13.06 19.97
N GLY A 28 1.65 13.12 20.20
CA GLY A 28 2.42 12.10 20.94
C GLY A 28 2.72 10.81 20.14
N PHE A 29 2.47 10.80 18.83
CA PHE A 29 2.89 9.71 17.94
C PHE A 29 3.88 10.24 16.89
N PRO A 30 4.79 9.42 16.34
CA PRO A 30 5.72 9.88 15.31
C PRO A 30 4.98 10.35 14.05
N LYS A 31 5.48 11.40 13.39
CA LYS A 31 4.88 11.97 12.18
C LYS A 31 4.91 10.96 11.03
N LEU A 32 3.85 10.87 10.24
CA LEU A 32 3.88 10.11 9.00
C LEU A 32 4.78 10.82 7.98
N PHE A 33 5.81 10.14 7.47
CA PHE A 33 6.70 10.72 6.44
C PHE A 33 6.60 10.02 5.10
N TYR A 34 6.08 8.79 5.05
CA TYR A 34 5.82 8.06 3.82
C TYR A 34 4.52 7.27 3.92
N LEU A 35 3.73 7.32 2.85
CA LEU A 35 2.51 6.53 2.67
C LEU A 35 2.41 6.12 1.21
N SER A 36 2.14 4.84 0.97
CA SER A 36 1.83 4.32 -0.35
C SER A 36 0.68 3.32 -0.31
N TYR A 37 -0.07 3.27 -1.40
CA TYR A 37 -1.10 2.25 -1.62
C TYR A 37 -0.71 1.37 -2.81
N GLN A 38 -0.60 0.07 -2.57
CA GLN A 38 -0.37 -0.92 -3.61
C GLN A 38 -1.65 -1.70 -3.88
N ILE A 39 -2.24 -1.50 -5.05
CA ILE A 39 -3.41 -2.25 -5.50
C ILE A 39 -2.96 -3.41 -6.38
N ARG A 40 -3.36 -4.64 -6.03
CA ARG A 40 -3.17 -5.82 -6.89
C ARG A 40 -4.54 -6.34 -7.32
N ASP A 41 -4.72 -6.50 -8.63
CA ASP A 41 -5.91 -7.08 -9.25
C ASP A 41 -5.48 -8.34 -10.01
N LEU A 42 -5.98 -9.49 -9.60
CA LEU A 42 -5.63 -10.80 -10.12
C LEU A 42 -6.87 -11.46 -10.72
N ASP A 43 -6.81 -11.72 -12.03
CA ASP A 43 -7.79 -12.53 -12.73
C ASP A 43 -7.21 -13.95 -12.88
N ILE A 44 -7.90 -14.95 -12.35
CA ILE A 44 -7.51 -16.37 -12.34
C ILE A 44 -8.48 -17.11 -13.24
N PHE A 45 -7.94 -17.85 -14.20
CA PHE A 45 -8.69 -18.76 -15.06
C PHE A 45 -8.19 -20.17 -14.81
N GLU A 46 -9.07 -21.05 -14.37
CA GLU A 46 -8.74 -22.43 -14.02
C GLU A 46 -9.50 -23.37 -14.95
N VAL A 47 -8.75 -24.07 -15.79
CA VAL A 47 -9.29 -25.02 -16.77
C VAL A 47 -8.68 -26.39 -16.51
N GLU A 48 -9.54 -27.38 -16.29
CA GLU A 48 -9.12 -28.76 -16.07
C GLU A 48 -9.88 -29.70 -17.01
N ALA A 49 -9.15 -30.65 -17.60
CA ALA A 49 -9.69 -31.65 -18.53
C ALA A 49 -9.12 -33.03 -18.24
N ARG A 50 -9.95 -34.07 -18.40
CA ARG A 50 -9.58 -35.47 -18.18
C ARG A 50 -10.26 -36.35 -19.23
N TYR A 51 -9.50 -37.28 -19.81
CA TYR A 51 -9.97 -38.22 -20.85
C TYR A 51 -10.66 -37.54 -22.06
N GLY A 52 -10.18 -36.37 -22.47
CA GLY A 52 -10.77 -35.63 -23.61
C GLY A 52 -12.03 -34.82 -23.26
N SER A 53 -12.47 -34.83 -22.00
CA SER A 53 -13.60 -34.04 -21.52
C SER A 53 -13.12 -32.93 -20.59
N LEU A 54 -13.60 -31.71 -20.82
CA LEU A 54 -13.39 -30.59 -19.90
C LEU A 54 -14.34 -30.77 -18.70
N TYR A 55 -13.79 -30.73 -17.49
CA TYR A 55 -14.57 -30.95 -16.26
C TYR A 55 -14.50 -29.78 -15.27
N ARG A 56 -13.53 -28.87 -15.43
CA ARG A 56 -13.49 -27.61 -14.68
C ARG A 56 -13.19 -26.45 -15.61
N ASN A 57 -13.98 -25.40 -15.48
CA ASN A 57 -13.80 -24.12 -16.16
C ASN A 57 -14.31 -23.04 -15.22
N GLU A 58 -13.39 -22.51 -14.42
CA GLU A 58 -13.68 -21.50 -13.42
C GLU A 58 -12.95 -20.20 -13.74
N SER A 59 -13.60 -19.10 -13.40
CA SER A 59 -12.99 -17.78 -13.39
C SER A 59 -13.15 -17.18 -12.00
N ASN A 60 -12.05 -16.70 -11.44
CA ASN A 60 -12.02 -16.05 -10.14
C ASN A 60 -11.28 -14.73 -10.27
N ARG A 61 -11.75 -13.70 -9.58
CA ARG A 61 -11.09 -12.40 -9.53
C ARG A 61 -10.85 -12.04 -8.09
N ARG A 62 -9.60 -11.74 -7.76
CA ARG A 62 -9.19 -11.29 -6.42
C ARG A 62 -8.56 -9.92 -6.53
N ARG A 63 -8.94 -9.02 -5.63
CA ARG A 63 -8.35 -7.69 -5.52
C ARG A 63 -7.99 -7.40 -4.08
N ASN A 64 -6.80 -6.86 -3.85
CA ASN A 64 -6.39 -6.34 -2.56
C ASN A 64 -5.72 -4.97 -2.71
N CYS A 65 -5.70 -4.24 -1.59
CA CYS A 65 -4.98 -2.99 -1.45
C CYS A 65 -4.14 -3.11 -0.18
N LEU A 66 -2.83 -2.93 -0.32
CA LEU A 66 -1.90 -2.85 0.79
C LEU A 66 -1.57 -1.38 1.01
N ALA A 67 -1.61 -0.93 2.27
CA ALA A 67 -1.12 0.37 2.67
C ALA A 67 0.23 0.19 3.36
N ASP A 68 1.24 0.89 2.86
CA ASP A 68 2.56 0.92 3.47
C ASP A 68 2.80 2.31 4.05
N THR A 69 3.16 2.38 5.32
CA THR A 69 3.24 3.62 6.09
C THR A 69 4.47 3.61 6.96
N HIS A 70 5.26 4.68 6.87
CA HIS A 70 6.44 4.86 7.67
C HIS A 70 6.33 6.16 8.47
N VAL A 71 6.68 6.09 9.75
CA VAL A 71 6.49 7.16 10.73
C VAL A 71 7.81 7.53 11.41
N GLY A 72 7.92 8.76 11.92
CA GLY A 72 9.15 9.33 12.44
C GLY A 72 9.93 10.03 11.34
N SER A 73 11.15 9.57 11.07
CA SER A 73 12.08 10.24 10.16
C SER A 73 12.62 9.28 9.12
N HIS A 74 12.62 9.73 7.86
CA HIS A 74 13.29 9.02 6.76
C HIS A 74 14.79 8.79 7.03
N ARG A 75 15.39 9.58 7.94
CA ARG A 75 16.79 9.39 8.31
C ARG A 75 17.00 8.08 9.05
N ARG A 76 16.04 7.64 9.87
CA ARG A 76 16.15 6.45 10.74
C ARG A 76 15.97 5.13 10.01
N ASP A 77 15.27 5.14 8.88
CA ASP A 77 14.98 3.93 8.09
C ASP A 77 16.21 3.34 7.38
N GLN A 78 17.30 4.11 7.25
CA GLN A 78 18.53 3.69 6.58
C GLN A 78 19.77 4.25 7.31
N ILE A 79 20.06 3.79 8.53
CA ILE A 79 21.32 4.12 9.22
C ILE A 79 22.05 2.86 9.66
N ALA A 80 23.34 2.78 9.32
CA ALA A 80 24.22 1.70 9.73
C ALA A 80 24.33 1.53 11.26
N ASP A 81 24.14 2.61 12.03
CA ASP A 81 24.24 2.64 13.50
C ASP A 81 22.87 2.56 14.23
N GLY A 82 21.78 2.26 13.52
CA GLY A 82 20.47 1.99 14.14
C GLY A 82 19.80 3.18 14.85
N GLY A 83 20.24 4.41 14.61
CA GLY A 83 19.56 5.62 15.09
C GLY A 83 19.65 5.88 16.60
N LEU A 84 20.64 5.31 17.28
CA LEU A 84 20.78 5.31 18.75
C LEU A 84 20.90 6.71 19.41
N PHE A 85 21.17 7.77 18.64
CA PHE A 85 21.38 9.13 19.16
C PHE A 85 20.50 10.21 18.52
N ASP A 86 19.52 9.83 17.69
CA ASP A 86 18.60 10.78 17.05
C ASP A 86 17.33 10.94 17.92
N ASN A 87 17.37 11.88 18.87
CA ASN A 87 16.25 12.24 19.75
C ASN A 87 15.73 13.65 19.42
N SER A 88 15.44 13.92 18.16
CA SER A 88 14.92 15.21 17.72
C SER A 88 13.39 15.31 17.91
N ASP A 89 12.92 16.33 18.62
CA ASP A 89 11.48 16.63 18.85
C ASP A 89 10.72 16.97 17.55
N GLU A 90 11.45 17.20 16.45
CA GLU A 90 10.90 17.44 15.11
C GLU A 90 10.24 16.19 14.50
N ASP A 91 10.47 15.00 15.04
CA ASP A 91 9.94 13.73 14.53
C ASP A 91 8.57 13.35 15.09
N GLU A 92 8.07 14.12 16.06
CA GLU A 92 6.73 13.94 16.59
C GLU A 92 5.67 14.56 15.68
N SER A 93 4.52 13.90 15.60
CA SER A 93 3.33 14.43 14.97
C SER A 93 2.74 15.52 15.86
N HIS A 94 3.03 16.78 15.55
CA HIS A 94 2.36 17.91 16.17
C HIS A 94 0.98 18.15 15.53
N GLY A 95 0.01 18.56 16.35
CA GLY A 95 -1.37 18.90 15.95
C GLY A 95 -1.44 20.21 15.18
#